data_AF-A0A927Z9C8-F1
#
_entry.id   AF-A0A927Z9C8-F1
#
_cell.length_a   1.000
_cell.length_b   1.000
_cell.length_c   1.000
_cell.angle_alpha   90.00
_cell.angle_beta   90.00
_cell.angle_gamma   90.00
#
_symmetry.space_group_name_H-M   'P 1'
#
loop_
_entity.id
_entity.type
_entity.pdbx_description
1 polymer ?
#
loop_
_entity_poly.entity_id
_entity_poly.type
_entity_poly.pdbx_seq_one_letter_code
_entity_poly.pdbx_strand_id
1 'polypeptide(L)'
;MVNYTGQLKSAIKWVLFAILLGVILGFVGALFFKLTGLAGSFRELHPWMIFLLPGAGLLIAVLYYHIGDIKDPGTNLVFESVRAKEKLPPQMAPLIFVCTVITHLFGGSAGREGAALQIGGSIATTISDLLHLAEKDRDIII
;
A
#
# COMPACT_ATOMS: atom_id res chain seq x y z
N MET A 1 4.95 -11.65 -42.50
CA MET A 1 3.77 -10.76 -42.53
C MET A 1 3.45 -10.35 -41.10
N VAL A 2 3.40 -9.05 -40.81
CA VAL A 2 3.04 -8.54 -39.49
C VAL A 2 1.57 -8.85 -39.21
N ASN A 3 1.28 -9.50 -38.08
CA ASN A 3 -0.07 -9.95 -37.74
C ASN A 3 -0.82 -8.83 -36.98
N TYR A 4 -1.22 -7.78 -37.70
CA TYR A 4 -1.83 -6.55 -37.15
C TYR A 4 -3.11 -6.80 -36.32
N THR A 5 -3.94 -7.76 -36.72
CA THR A 5 -5.18 -8.14 -36.01
C THR A 5 -4.92 -8.78 -34.66
N GLY A 6 -3.82 -9.52 -34.50
CA GLY A 6 -3.40 -10.08 -33.21
C GLY A 6 -2.90 -8.98 -32.25
N GLN A 7 -2.15 -8.02 -32.76
CA GLN A 7 -1.62 -6.90 -31.98
C GLN A 7 -2.74 -5.97 -31.48
N LEU A 8 -3.74 -5.68 -32.32
CA LEU A 8 -4.88 -4.83 -31.94
C LEU A 8 -5.74 -5.46 -30.82
N LYS A 9 -6.00 -6.77 -30.88
CA LYS A 9 -6.73 -7.49 -29.82
C LYS A 9 -5.99 -7.45 -28.48
N SER A 10 -4.67 -7.63 -28.51
CA SER A 10 -3.84 -7.52 -27.31
C SER A 10 -3.87 -6.10 -26.74
N ALA A 11 -3.73 -5.07 -27.59
CA ALA A 11 -3.78 -3.68 -27.15
C ALA A 11 -5.10 -3.33 -26.46
N ILE A 12 -6.25 -3.72 -27.04
CA ILE A 12 -7.56 -3.50 -26.43
C ILE A 12 -7.68 -4.21 -25.08
N LYS A 13 -7.21 -5.46 -24.99
CA LYS A 13 -7.18 -6.22 -23.74
C LYS A 13 -6.39 -5.45 -22.66
N TRP A 14 -5.19 -4.97 -22.99
CA TRP A 14 -4.34 -4.22 -22.05
C TRP A 14 -4.96 -2.89 -21.61
N VAL A 15 -5.59 -2.15 -22.52
CA VAL A 15 -6.30 -0.90 -22.18
C VAL A 15 -7.45 -1.16 -21.20
N LEU A 16 -8.24 -2.21 -21.43
CA LEU A 16 -9.33 -2.58 -20.51
C LEU A 16 -8.80 -2.96 -19.13
N PHE A 17 -7.68 -3.68 -19.05
CA PHE A 17 -7.03 -3.96 -17.77
C PHE A 17 -6.52 -2.69 -17.10
N ALA A 18 -5.84 -1.81 -17.81
CA ALA A 18 -5.35 -0.54 -17.26
C ALA A 18 -6.49 0.33 -16.69
N ILE A 19 -7.64 0.37 -17.37
CA ILE A 19 -8.84 1.08 -16.88
C ILE A 19 -9.34 0.43 -15.58
N LEU A 20 -9.51 -0.89 -15.55
CA LEU A 20 -9.96 -1.61 -14.36
C LEU A 20 -9.03 -1.36 -13.17
N LEU A 21 -7.73 -1.36 -13.41
CA LEU A 21 -6.71 -1.08 -12.40
C LEU A 21 -6.76 0.36 -11.91
N GLY A 22 -6.90 1.32 -12.81
CA GLY A 22 -7.08 2.73 -12.46
C GLY A 22 -8.30 2.94 -11.55
N VAL A 23 -9.41 2.25 -11.82
CA VAL A 23 -10.61 2.30 -10.98
C VAL A 23 -10.35 1.72 -9.59
N ILE A 24 -9.69 0.56 -9.49
CA ILE A 24 -9.39 -0.10 -8.21
C ILE A 24 -8.44 0.76 -7.38
N LEU A 25 -7.32 1.20 -7.97
CA LEU A 25 -6.32 2.04 -7.30
C LEU A 25 -6.90 3.39 -6.89
N GLY A 26 -7.70 4.01 -7.77
CA GLY A 26 -8.40 5.25 -7.46
C GLY A 26 -9.38 5.09 -6.30
N PHE A 27 -10.14 3.99 -6.26
CA PHE A 27 -11.04 3.70 -5.15
C PHE A 27 -10.30 3.49 -3.83
N VAL A 28 -9.23 2.69 -3.82
CA VAL A 28 -8.41 2.44 -2.62
C VAL A 28 -7.76 3.74 -2.12
N GLY A 29 -7.20 4.54 -3.03
CA GLY A 29 -6.60 5.84 -2.70
C GLY A 29 -7.61 6.83 -2.12
N ALA A 30 -8.80 6.94 -2.72
CA ALA A 30 -9.88 7.79 -2.22
C ALA A 30 -10.37 7.35 -0.83
N LEU A 31 -10.50 6.03 -0.61
CA LEU A 31 -10.88 5.49 0.69
C LEU A 31 -9.81 5.77 1.75
N PHE A 32 -8.54 5.59 1.41
CA PHE A 32 -7.41 5.88 2.29
C PHE A 32 -7.39 7.35 2.72
N PHE A 33 -7.55 8.26 1.75
CA PHE A 33 -7.62 9.70 2.02
C PHE A 33 -8.78 10.06 2.94
N LYS A 34 -9.97 9.51 2.67
CA LYS A 34 -11.17 9.77 3.48
C LYS A 34 -11.02 9.26 4.92
N LEU A 35 -10.50 8.05 5.11
CA LEU A 35 -10.32 7.47 6.44
C LEU A 35 -9.26 8.18 7.26
N THR A 36 -8.11 8.52 6.66
CA THR A 36 -7.06 9.27 7.36
C THR A 36 -7.49 10.70 7.67
N GLY A 37 -8.30 11.33 6.80
CA GLY A 37 -8.96 12.61 7.07
C GLY A 37 -9.92 12.53 8.26
N LEU A 38 -10.83 11.53 8.24
CA LEU A 38 -11.80 11.32 9.32
C LEU A 38 -11.13 11.01 10.66
N ALA A 39 -10.06 10.20 10.64
CA ALA A 39 -9.24 9.94 11.81
C ALA A 39 -8.63 11.23 12.39
N GLY A 40 -8.18 12.14 11.52
CA GLY A 40 -7.69 13.47 11.90
C GLY A 40 -8.77 14.32 12.56
N SER A 41 -9.96 14.41 11.96
CA SER A 41 -11.09 15.15 12.54
C SER A 41 -11.58 14.55 13.87
N PHE A 42 -11.60 13.22 13.97
CA PHE A 42 -11.95 12.54 15.22
C PHE A 42 -10.96 12.85 16.34
N ARG A 43 -9.66 12.89 16.03
CA ARG A 43 -8.62 13.31 16.97
C ARG A 43 -8.77 14.77 17.41
N GLU A 44 -9.17 15.66 16.52
CA GLU A 44 -9.43 17.07 16.88
C GLU A 44 -10.58 17.20 17.88
N LEU A 45 -11.61 16.36 17.75
CA LEU A 45 -12.73 16.27 18.69
C LEU A 45 -12.34 15.57 20.00
N HIS A 46 -11.32 14.72 19.99
CA HIS A 46 -10.88 13.91 21.13
C HIS A 46 -9.36 13.99 21.38
N PRO A 47 -8.83 15.14 21.84
CA PRO A 47 -7.38 15.33 22.03
C PRO A 47 -6.72 14.33 22.99
N TRP A 48 -7.49 13.78 23.93
CA TRP A 48 -7.02 12.78 24.91
C TRP A 48 -6.57 11.46 24.25
N MET A 49 -6.94 11.19 23.00
CA MET A 49 -6.51 10.00 22.29
C MET A 49 -4.99 9.88 22.12
N ILE A 50 -4.27 11.01 22.19
CA ILE A 50 -2.79 11.00 22.13
C ILE A 50 -2.16 10.16 23.25
N PHE A 51 -2.84 10.04 24.40
CA PHE A 51 -2.35 9.20 25.50
C PHE A 51 -2.41 7.71 25.18
N LEU A 52 -3.24 7.30 24.22
CA LEU A 52 -3.32 5.92 23.73
C LEU A 52 -2.31 5.63 22.61
N LEU A 53 -1.55 6.64 22.16
CA LEU A 53 -0.54 6.50 21.11
C LEU A 53 0.51 5.41 21.40
N PRO A 54 1.03 5.24 22.64
CA PRO A 54 1.96 4.16 22.94
C PRO A 54 1.33 2.77 22.73
N GLY A 55 0.07 2.61 23.11
CA GLY A 55 -0.68 1.37 22.89
C GLY A 55 -0.96 1.12 21.40
N ALA A 56 -1.27 2.17 20.65
CA ALA A 56 -1.41 2.09 19.20
C ALA A 56 -0.10 1.70 18.51
N GLY A 57 1.04 2.25 18.96
CA GLY A 57 2.37 1.87 18.47
C GLY A 57 2.69 0.39 18.73
N LEU A 58 2.36 -0.12 19.93
CA LEU A 58 2.50 -1.54 20.25
C LEU A 58 1.61 -2.42 19.37
N LEU A 59 0.35 -2.02 19.18
CA LEU A 59 -0.58 -2.72 18.29
C LEU A 59 -0.05 -2.78 16.86
N ILE A 60 0.45 -1.66 16.34
CA ILE A 60 1.06 -1.60 15.00
C ILE A 60 2.27 -2.54 14.92
N ALA A 61 3.16 -2.53 15.92
CA ALA A 61 4.31 -3.43 15.95
C ALA A 61 3.91 -4.92 15.94
N VAL A 62 2.89 -5.29 16.72
CA VAL A 62 2.33 -6.64 16.76
C VAL A 62 1.70 -7.03 15.43
N LEU A 63 0.95 -6.12 14.79
CA LEU A 63 0.37 -6.36 13.47
C LEU A 63 1.45 -6.58 12.41
N TYR A 64 2.52 -5.78 12.42
CA TYR A 64 3.66 -5.97 11.51
C TYR A 64 4.40 -7.28 11.75
N TYR A 65 4.58 -7.66 13.02
CA TYR A 65 5.24 -8.92 13.37
C TYR A 65 4.45 -10.15 12.90
N HIS A 66 3.13 -10.17 13.10
CA HIS A 66 2.31 -11.34 12.74
C HIS A 66 1.91 -11.40 11.27
N ILE A 67 1.62 -10.26 10.63
CA ILE A 67 1.05 -10.21 9.28
C ILE A 67 2.13 -9.93 8.23
N GLY A 68 3.16 -9.16 8.57
CA GLY A 68 4.23 -8.80 7.64
C GLY A 68 5.23 -9.92 7.37
N ASP A 69 5.10 -11.08 8.04
CA ASP A 69 6.03 -12.22 7.97
C ASP A 69 7.49 -11.79 8.14
N ILE A 70 7.74 -10.76 8.95
CA ILE A 70 9.09 -10.28 9.20
C ILE A 70 9.72 -11.22 10.23
N LYS A 71 10.32 -12.29 9.71
CA LYS A 71 10.80 -13.45 10.46
C LYS A 71 12.01 -13.19 11.36
N ASP A 72 12.60 -12.01 11.33
CA ASP A 72 13.79 -11.69 12.13
C ASP A 72 13.51 -10.55 13.11
N PRO A 73 13.14 -10.83 14.38
CA PRO A 73 12.75 -9.84 15.39
C PRO A 73 13.89 -8.93 15.90
N GLY A 74 15.11 -9.09 15.37
CA GLY A 74 16.30 -8.36 15.81
C GLY A 74 16.26 -6.87 15.45
N THR A 75 17.02 -6.05 16.19
CA THR A 75 17.15 -4.58 16.13
C THR A 75 17.27 -3.96 14.73
N ASN A 76 17.60 -4.76 13.71
CA ASN A 76 17.65 -4.37 12.29
C ASN A 76 16.26 -4.07 11.69
N LEU A 77 15.18 -4.65 12.24
CA LEU A 77 13.79 -4.46 11.84
C LEU A 77 13.31 -3.00 11.86
N VAL A 78 13.73 -2.26 12.89
CA VAL A 78 13.38 -0.85 13.04
C VAL A 78 14.09 -0.02 11.95
N PHE A 79 15.31 -0.41 11.57
CA PHE A 79 16.08 0.25 10.50
C PHE A 79 15.64 -0.16 9.09
N GLU A 80 15.19 -1.40 8.89
CA GLU A 80 14.67 -1.89 7.61
C GLU A 80 13.28 -1.35 7.30
N SER A 81 12.44 -1.09 8.32
CA SER A 81 11.13 -0.45 8.16
C SER A 81 11.18 0.96 7.53
N VAL A 82 12.34 1.62 7.60
CA VAL A 82 12.60 2.92 6.97
C VAL A 82 13.22 2.78 5.56
N ARG A 83 13.79 1.62 5.22
CA ARG A 83 14.65 1.45 4.03
C ARG A 83 14.19 0.42 3.01
N ALA A 84 13.12 -0.33 3.23
CA ALA A 84 12.74 -1.45 2.37
C ALA A 84 12.43 -1.04 0.91
N LYS A 85 13.48 -1.08 0.08
CA LYS A 85 13.48 -1.04 -1.40
C LYS A 85 13.36 -2.47 -1.97
N GLU A 86 12.75 -3.40 -1.25
CA GLU A 86 12.45 -4.74 -1.77
C GLU A 86 10.98 -4.85 -2.19
N LYS A 87 10.67 -5.78 -3.10
CA LYS A 87 9.29 -6.08 -3.51
C LYS A 87 8.46 -6.39 -2.27
N LEU A 88 7.58 -5.45 -1.88
CA LEU A 88 6.69 -5.63 -0.73
C LEU A 88 5.74 -6.81 -0.98
N PRO A 89 5.65 -7.78 -0.05
CA PRO A 89 4.64 -8.83 -0.11
C PRO A 89 3.25 -8.23 -0.33
N PRO A 90 2.35 -8.91 -1.08
CA PRO A 90 1.00 -8.41 -1.36
C PRO A 90 0.19 -8.12 -0.08
N GLN A 91 0.50 -8.80 1.02
CA GLN A 91 -0.12 -8.62 2.33
C GLN A 91 0.28 -7.29 3.01
N MET A 92 1.36 -6.64 2.55
CA MET A 92 1.81 -5.37 3.13
C MET A 92 0.90 -4.20 2.78
N ALA A 93 0.29 -4.19 1.58
CA ALA A 93 -0.64 -3.12 1.19
C ALA A 93 -1.81 -2.94 2.18
N PRO A 94 -2.61 -3.97 2.53
CA PRO A 94 -3.68 -3.83 3.51
C PRO A 94 -3.15 -3.55 4.92
N LEU A 95 -1.98 -4.07 5.29
CA LEU A 95 -1.36 -3.81 6.59
C LEU A 95 -0.97 -2.33 6.75
N ILE A 96 -0.25 -1.77 5.77
CA ILE A 96 0.15 -0.35 5.75
C ILE A 96 -1.07 0.55 5.78
N PHE A 97 -2.13 0.20 5.05
CA PHE A 97 -3.40 0.93 5.05
C PHE A 97 -3.97 1.04 6.47
N VAL A 98 -4.15 -0.10 7.15
CA VAL A 98 -4.73 -0.15 8.50
C VAL A 98 -3.83 0.56 9.52
N CYS A 99 -2.53 0.28 9.51
CA CYS A 99 -1.57 0.89 10.42
C CYS A 99 -1.51 2.42 10.27
N THR A 100 -1.63 2.94 9.04
CA THR A 100 -1.62 4.40 8.82
C THR A 100 -2.89 5.08 9.30
N VAL A 101 -4.06 4.43 9.14
CA VAL A 101 -5.33 4.93 9.70
C VAL A 101 -5.26 4.95 11.22
N ILE A 102 -4.77 3.88 11.86
CA ILE A 102 -4.56 3.80 13.31
C ILE A 102 -3.62 4.91 13.78
N THR A 103 -2.49 5.08 13.10
CA THR A 103 -1.51 6.13 13.44
C THR A 103 -2.15 7.51 13.44
N HIS A 104 -2.93 7.86 12.40
CA HIS A 104 -3.61 9.14 12.32
C HIS A 104 -4.71 9.31 13.36
N LEU A 105 -5.40 8.21 13.71
CA LEU A 105 -6.47 8.21 14.70
C LEU A 105 -5.95 8.57 16.09
N PHE A 106 -4.80 8.02 16.48
CA PHE A 106 -4.17 8.28 17.77
C PHE A 106 -3.22 9.49 17.78
N GLY A 107 -3.12 10.23 16.66
CA GLY A 107 -2.33 11.45 16.57
C GLY A 107 -0.85 11.26 16.34
N GLY A 108 -0.44 10.12 15.80
CA GLY A 108 0.91 9.92 15.29
C GLY A 108 1.14 10.77 14.03
N SER A 109 2.28 11.45 13.99
CA SER A 109 2.71 12.23 12.83
C SER A 109 3.39 11.30 11.81
N ALA A 110 2.59 10.61 11.00
CA ALA A 110 3.08 9.78 9.90
C ALA A 110 2.67 10.34 8.54
N GLY A 111 3.58 10.27 7.56
CA GLY A 111 3.32 10.76 6.21
C GLY A 111 2.28 9.91 5.47
N ARG A 112 1.20 10.55 4.99
CA ARG A 112 0.17 9.88 4.16
C ARG A 112 0.67 9.52 2.76
N GLU A 113 1.61 10.30 2.24
CA GLU A 113 2.13 10.19 0.87
C GLU A 113 2.97 8.93 0.68
N GLY A 114 3.90 8.65 1.60
CA GLY A 114 4.73 7.45 1.57
C GLY A 114 3.91 6.16 1.71
N ALA A 115 2.88 6.17 2.57
CA ALA A 115 1.96 5.03 2.73
C ALA A 115 1.13 4.79 1.45
N ALA A 116 0.56 5.84 0.87
CA ALA A 116 -0.20 5.74 -0.39
C ALA A 116 0.66 5.18 -1.53
N LEU A 117 1.93 5.61 -1.61
CA LEU A 117 2.87 5.13 -2.63
C LEU A 117 3.22 3.64 -2.45
N GLN A 118 3.43 3.18 -1.22
CA GLN A 118 3.69 1.76 -0.93
C GLN A 118 2.47 0.87 -1.20
N ILE A 119 1.28 1.35 -0.86
CA ILE A 119 0.02 0.64 -1.16
C ILE A 119 -0.15 0.54 -2.68
N GLY A 120 0.03 1.64 -3.41
CA GLY A 120 -0.05 1.66 -4.88
C GLY A 120 0.98 0.74 -5.53
N GLY A 121 2.25 0.81 -5.11
CA GLY A 121 3.33 -0.02 -5.65
C GLY A 121 3.16 -1.51 -5.37
N SER A 122 2.68 -1.88 -4.18
CA SER A 122 2.41 -3.29 -3.83
C SER A 122 1.22 -3.85 -4.62
N ILE A 123 0.14 -3.08 -4.78
CA ILE A 123 -1.01 -3.47 -5.60
C ILE A 123 -0.59 -3.61 -7.08
N ALA A 124 0.15 -2.63 -7.62
CA ALA A 124 0.67 -2.67 -8.98
C ALA A 124 1.58 -3.87 -9.22
N THR A 125 2.47 -4.19 -8.27
CA THR A 125 3.37 -5.35 -8.34
C THR A 125 2.60 -6.67 -8.32
N THR A 126 1.64 -6.81 -7.41
CA THR A 126 0.80 -8.02 -7.29
C THR A 126 0.04 -8.30 -8.58
N ILE A 127 -0.48 -7.24 -9.20
CA ILE A 127 -1.19 -7.32 -10.46
C ILE A 127 -0.23 -7.62 -11.62
N SER A 128 0.95 -6.99 -11.63
CA SER A 128 1.98 -7.24 -12.62
C SER A 128 2.40 -8.71 -12.64
N ASP A 129 2.58 -9.29 -11.45
CA ASP A 129 2.92 -10.69 -11.28
C ASP A 129 1.74 -11.64 -11.62
N LEU A 130 0.49 -11.28 -11.29
CA LEU A 130 -0.71 -12.07 -11.66
C LEU A 130 -0.93 -12.13 -13.19
N LEU A 131 -0.58 -11.07 -13.90
CA LEU A 131 -0.80 -10.97 -15.34
C LEU A 131 0.31 -11.63 -16.18
N HIS A 132 1.33 -12.24 -15.55
CA HIS A 132 2.53 -12.76 -16.23
C HIS A 132 3.05 -11.75 -17.26
N LEU A 133 3.11 -10.47 -16.88
CA LEU A 133 3.78 -9.46 -17.69
C LEU A 133 5.23 -9.95 -17.87
N ALA A 134 5.57 -10.33 -19.10
CA ALA A 134 6.88 -10.84 -19.45
C ALA A 134 7.93 -9.89 -18.88
N GLU A 135 9.02 -10.44 -18.32
CA GLU A 135 10.07 -9.71 -17.59
C GLU A 135 10.59 -8.44 -18.30
N LYS A 136 10.35 -8.32 -19.61
CA LYS A 136 10.76 -7.21 -20.47
C LYS A 136 9.93 -5.92 -20.32
N ASP A 137 8.73 -5.96 -19.74
CA ASP A 137 7.83 -4.78 -19.63
C ASP A 137 7.67 -4.24 -18.19
N ARG A 138 8.39 -4.81 -17.22
CA ARG A 138 8.30 -4.41 -15.80
C ARG A 138 8.71 -2.95 -15.55
N ASP A 139 9.55 -2.37 -16.40
CA ASP A 139 10.08 -1.01 -16.24
C ASP A 139 9.09 0.12 -16.62
N ILE A 140 7.92 -0.20 -17.17
CA ILE A 140 6.92 0.82 -17.60
C ILE A 140 5.83 1.04 -16.53
N ILE A 141 5.74 0.16 -15.53
CA ILE A 141 4.64 0.13 -14.54
C ILE A 141 5.09 0.67 -13.16
N ILE A 142 6.39 0.91 -12.94
CA ILE A 142 6.96 1.39 -11.67
C ILE A 142 7.26 2.90 -11.74
#